data_AF-A0A2A5INZ4-F1
#
_entry.id   AF-A0A2A5INZ4-F1
#
_cell.length_a   1.000
_cell.length_b   1.000
_cell.length_c   1.000
_cell.angle_alpha   90.00
_cell.angle_beta   90.00
_cell.angle_gamma   90.00
#
_symmetry.space_group_name_H-M   'P 1'
#
loop_
_entity.id
_entity.type
_entity.pdbx_description
1 polymer ?
#
loop_
_entity_poly.entity_id
_entity_poly.type
_entity_poly.pdbx_seq_one_letter_code
_entity_poly.pdbx_strand_id
1 'polypeptide(L)' 'MNTKTLRNLSFLCFIIGILLWVPNVFFGQSSILWLLNFVIGPIGIVLSIMGKKYLFTFLNFITSFSFFIFMFLGYQLLGS' A
#
# COMPACT_ATOMS: atom_id res chain seq x y z
N MET A 1 14.96 12.29 14.55
CA MET A 1 14.69 11.89 13.16
C MET A 1 14.13 13.10 12.41
N ASN A 2 14.68 13.48 11.26
CA ASN A 2 14.27 14.71 10.57
C ASN A 2 12.89 14.52 9.90
N THR A 3 11.99 15.50 10.00
CA THR A 3 10.62 15.41 9.49
C THR A 3 10.57 15.22 7.98
N LYS A 4 11.58 15.73 7.25
CA LYS A 4 11.76 15.52 5.82
C LYS A 4 12.05 14.06 5.48
N THR A 5 12.85 13.37 6.30
CA THR A 5 13.22 11.97 6.10
C THR A 5 12.02 11.04 6.35
N LEU A 6 11.23 11.31 7.41
CA LEU A 6 10.00 10.58 7.71
C LEU A 6 8.97 10.69 6.58
N ARG A 7 8.85 11.89 5.98
CA ARG A 7 7.98 12.13 4.82
C ARG A 7 8.42 11.31 3.61
N ASN A 8 9.71 11.33 3.28
CA ASN A 8 10.24 10.56 2.14
C ASN A 8 10.09 9.05 2.34
N LEU A 9 10.31 8.55 3.56
CA LEU A 9 10.08 7.14 3.91
C LEU A 9 8.60 6.73 3.78
N SER A 10 7.69 7.59 4.23
CA SER A 10 6.24 7.36 4.10
C SER A 10 5.79 7.34 2.65
N PHE A 11 6.36 8.20 1.80
CA PHE A 11 6.10 8.23 0.36
C PHE A 11 6.69 7.01 -0.35
N LEU A 12 7.88 6.56 0.05
CA LEU A 12 8.47 5.32 -0.44
C LEU A 12 7.61 4.11 -0.06
N CYS A 13 7.10 4.02 1.17
CA CYS A 13 6.18 2.94 1.57
C CYS A 13 4.91 2.94 0.72
N PHE A 14 4.36 4.11 0.41
CA PHE A 14 3.20 4.24 -0.48
C PHE A 14 3.51 3.74 -1.90
N ILE A 15 4.62 4.18 -2.49
CA ILE A 15 5.04 3.74 -3.83
C ILE A 15 5.29 2.24 -3.86
N ILE A 16 6.03 1.71 -2.88
CA ILE A 16 6.32 0.27 -2.77
C ILE A 16 5.02 -0.51 -2.61
N GLY A 17 4.08 -0.02 -1.79
CA GLY A 17 2.77 -0.65 -1.63
C GLY A 17 2.04 -0.77 -2.97
N ILE A 18 1.95 0.32 -3.73
CA ILE A 18 1.37 0.32 -5.09
C ILE A 18 2.09 -0.67 -6.00
N LEU A 19 3.43 -0.64 -6.04
CA LEU A 19 4.23 -1.52 -6.88
C LEU A 19 4.15 -3.00 -6.50
N LEU A 20 3.86 -3.33 -5.24
CA LEU A 20 3.68 -4.72 -4.82
C LEU A 20 2.34 -5.29 -5.30
N TRP A 21 1.32 -4.45 -5.43
CA TRP A 21 -0.04 -4.91 -5.64
C TRP A 21 -0.54 -4.70 -7.08
N VAL A 22 -0.13 -3.62 -7.75
CA VAL A 22 -0.50 -3.34 -9.15
C VAL A 22 -0.08 -4.45 -10.13
N PRO A 23 1.18 -4.91 -10.16
CA PRO A 23 1.55 -6.02 -11.04
C PRO A 23 0.85 -7.33 -10.66
N ASN A 24 0.57 -7.55 -9.38
CA ASN A 24 -0.19 -8.73 -8.92
C ASN A 24 -1.61 -8.74 -9.54
N VAL A 25 -2.26 -7.57 -9.63
CA VAL A 25 -3.58 -7.41 -10.24
C VAL A 25 -3.54 -7.49 -11.77
N PHE A 26 -2.53 -6.89 -12.41
CA PHE A 26 -2.41 -6.88 -13.88
C PHE A 26 -1.96 -8.23 -14.47
N PHE A 27 -1.02 -8.92 -13.83
CA PHE A 27 -0.49 -10.19 -14.31
C PHE A 27 -1.27 -11.40 -13.78
N GLY A 28 -2.17 -11.22 -12.81
CA GLY A 28 -2.96 -12.29 -12.20
C GLY A 28 -2.15 -13.34 -11.43
N GLN A 29 -0.84 -13.14 -11.28
CA GLN A 29 0.04 -14.06 -10.57
C GLN A 29 0.06 -13.75 -9.09
N SER A 30 -0.73 -14.51 -8.32
CA SER A 30 -0.83 -14.42 -6.86
C SER A 30 0.53 -14.72 -6.22
N SER A 31 1.35 -13.68 -6.05
CA SER A 31 2.65 -13.78 -5.41
C SER A 31 2.56 -13.48 -3.92
N ILE A 32 3.34 -14.22 -3.12
CA ILE A 32 3.52 -13.98 -1.68
C ILE A 32 3.97 -12.54 -1.40
N LEU A 33 4.58 -11.87 -2.39
CA LEU A 33 5.05 -10.49 -2.29
C LEU A 33 3.95 -9.50 -1.90
N TRP A 34 2.70 -9.78 -2.24
CA TRP A 34 1.59 -8.92 -1.83
C TRP A 34 1.35 -8.91 -0.31
N LEU A 35 1.69 -9.99 0.41
CA LEU A 35 1.62 -10.01 1.89
C LEU A 35 2.54 -8.98 2.53
N LEU A 36 3.61 -8.54 1.85
CA LEU A 36 4.43 -7.44 2.37
C LEU A 36 3.64 -6.12 2.46
N ASN A 37 2.58 -5.93 1.67
CA ASN A 37 1.75 -4.73 1.74
C ASN A 37 1.03 -4.63 3.10
N PHE A 38 0.72 -5.76 3.74
CA PHE A 38 0.18 -5.80 5.12
C PHE A 38 1.18 -5.34 6.18
N VAL A 39 2.48 -5.41 5.91
CA VAL A 39 3.54 -4.98 6.82
C VAL A 39 3.97 -3.54 6.50
N ILE A 40 4.16 -3.26 5.21
CA ILE A 40 4.61 -1.96 4.70
C ILE A 40 3.53 -0.88 4.89
N GLY A 41 2.25 -1.23 4.75
CA GLY A 41 1.12 -0.31 4.98
C GLY A 41 1.10 0.26 6.40
N PRO A 42 1.04 -0.56 7.45
CA PRO A 42 1.13 -0.12 8.85
C PRO A 42 2.42 0.63 9.16
N ILE A 43 3.56 0.18 8.62
CA ILE A 43 4.85 0.89 8.77
C ILE A 43 4.75 2.30 8.18
N GLY A 44 4.22 2.44 6.97
CA GLY A 44 3.98 3.72 6.30
C GLY A 44 3.03 4.63 7.07
N ILE A 45 1.96 4.05 7.66
CA ILE A 45 1.01 4.76 8.54
C ILE A 45 1.73 5.30 9.79
N VAL A 46 2.50 4.47 10.50
CA VAL A 46 3.24 4.85 11.71
C VAL A 46 4.26 5.93 11.41
N LEU A 47 5.04 5.78 10.33
CA LEU A 47 6.00 6.78 9.85
C LEU A 47 5.32 8.12 9.52
N SER A 48 4.13 8.08 8.91
CA SER A 48 3.34 9.26 8.54
C SER A 48 2.78 10.01 9.75
N ILE A 49 2.31 9.26 10.76
CA ILE A 49 1.83 9.79 12.04
C ILE A 49 2.98 10.45 12.79
N MET A 50 4.14 9.80 12.89
CA MET A 50 5.35 10.37 13.50
C MET A 50 5.83 11.63 12.76
N GLY A 51 5.64 11.68 11.44
CA GLY A 51 5.90 12.87 10.63
C GLY A 51 4.86 13.99 10.74
N LYS A 52 3.77 13.79 11.50
CA LYS A 52 2.60 14.69 11.59
C LYS A 52 1.99 15.03 10.23
N LYS A 53 2.03 14.08 9.28
CA LYS A 53 1.48 14.25 7.93
C LYS A 53 0.29 13.31 7.71
N TYR A 54 -0.87 13.75 8.17
CA TYR A 54 -2.14 13.03 8.04
C TYR A 54 -2.48 12.64 6.59
N LEU A 55 -2.06 13.43 5.60
CA LEU A 55 -2.25 13.11 4.18
C LEU A 55 -1.55 11.80 3.79
N PHE A 56 -0.29 11.59 4.21
CA PHE A 56 0.43 10.34 3.92
C PHE A 56 -0.10 9.14 4.72
N THR A 57 -0.67 9.39 5.90
CA THR A 57 -1.39 8.37 6.66
C THR A 57 -2.60 7.88 5.88
N PHE A 58 -3.42 8.81 5.35
CA PHE A 58 -4.59 8.47 4.56
C PHE A 58 -4.24 7.74 3.26
N LEU A 59 -3.19 8.18 2.56
CA LEU A 59 -2.67 7.52 1.36
C LEU A 59 -2.21 6.08 1.65
N ASN A 60 -1.39 5.86 2.68
CA ASN A 60 -0.93 4.50 3.04
C ASN A 60 -2.09 3.61 3.50
N PHE A 61 -3.09 4.17 4.18
CA PHE A 61 -4.31 3.46 4.57
C PHE A 61 -5.11 3.02 3.35
N ILE A 62 -5.43 3.95 2.44
CA ILE A 62 -6.12 3.64 1.19
C ILE A 62 -5.36 2.57 0.41
N THR A 63 -4.05 2.68 0.27
CA THR A 63 -3.25 1.73 -0.54
C THR A 63 -3.28 0.31 0.04
N SER A 64 -3.35 0.19 1.36
CA SER A 64 -3.49 -1.10 2.05
C SER A 64 -4.86 -1.72 1.79
N PHE A 65 -5.92 -0.90 1.80
CA PHE A 65 -7.30 -1.33 1.57
C PHE A 65 -7.65 -1.52 0.08
N SER A 66 -7.07 -0.72 -0.81
CA SER A 66 -7.34 -0.74 -2.24
C SER A 66 -7.05 -2.10 -2.84
N PHE A 67 -6.03 -2.81 -2.38
CA PHE A 67 -5.79 -4.15 -2.89
C PHE A 67 -6.97 -5.10 -2.66
N PHE A 68 -7.58 -5.11 -1.46
CA PHE A 68 -8.72 -5.98 -1.20
C PHE A 68 -9.89 -5.67 -2.11
N ILE A 69 -10.12 -4.37 -2.36
CA ILE A 69 -11.17 -3.90 -3.27
C ILE A 69 -10.89 -4.39 -4.69
N PHE A 70 -9.66 -4.24 -5.19
CA PHE A 70 -9.29 -4.70 -6.54
C PHE A 70 -9.32 -6.22 -6.67
N MET A 71 -8.89 -6.96 -5.66
CA MET A 71 -8.95 -8.43 -5.66
C MET A 71 -10.42 -8.92 -5.66
N PHE A 72 -11.27 -8.30 -4.84
CA PHE A 72 -12.70 -8.61 -4.78
C PHE A 72 -13.39 -8.32 -6.12
N LEU A 73 -13.16 -7.13 -6.69
CA LEU A 73 -13.71 -6.76 -8.00
C LEU A 73 -13.17 -7.64 -9.14
N GLY A 74 -11.88 -7.97 -9.11
CA GLY A 74 -11.26 -8.86 -10.10
C GLY A 74 -11.87 -10.26 -10.08
N TYR A 75 -12.10 -10.83 -8.90
CA TYR A 75 -12.77 -12.12 -8.76
C TYR A 75 -14.21 -12.08 -9.28
N GLN A 76 -14.94 -11.00 -9.02
CA GLN A 76 -16.35 -10.88 -9.40
C GLN A 76 -16.56 -10.57 -10.90
N LEU A 77 -15.58 -9.95 -11.57
CA LEU A 77 -15.66 -9.62 -13.00
C LEU A 77 -15.07 -10.70 -13.92
N LEU A 78 -14.02 -11.42 -13.51
CA LEU A 78 -13.39 -12.48 -14.31
C LEU A 78 -13.79 -13.91 -13.88
N GLY A 79 -14.37 -14.08 -12.70
CA GLY A 79 -14.70 -15.39 -12.13
C GLY A 79 -16.09 -15.94 -12.44
N SER A 80 -16.76 -15.46 -13.50
CA SER A 80 -18.03 -16.01 -14.00
C SER A 80 -17.83 -17.03 -15.12
#